data_AF-A0A0F9VQF5-F1
#
_entry.id   AF-A0A0F9VQF5-F1
#
_cell.length_a   1.000
_cell.length_b   1.000
_cell.length_c   1.000
_cell.angle_alpha   90.00
_cell.angle_beta   90.00
_cell.angle_gamma   90.00
#
_symmetry.space_group_name_H-M   'P 1'
#
loop_
_entity.id
_entity.type
_entity.pdbx_description
1 polymer ?
#
loop_
_entity_poly.entity_id
_entity_poly.type
_entity_poly.pdbx_seq_one_letter_code
_entity_poly.pdbx_strand_id
1 'polypeptide(L)'
;MKHRVQFCMFGDSDGLYTEHGFNSAREALAFAKQHVRTKYGRGWIVRKARDEMLYNVSHHGKVYGSITIYNGIHSQQRVCA
;
A
#
# COMPACT_ATOMS: atom_id res chain seq x y z
N MET A 1 -7.76 -10.15 14.11
CA MET A 1 -6.80 -10.31 13.00
C MET A 1 -6.11 -8.96 12.80
N LYS A 2 -4.78 -8.89 12.62
CA LYS A 2 -4.06 -7.63 12.39
C LYS A 2 -3.54 -7.60 10.95
N HIS A 3 -4.31 -7.02 10.02
CA HIS A 3 -3.84 -6.72 8.67
C HIS A 3 -2.75 -5.65 8.74
N ARG A 4 -1.79 -5.69 7.84
CA ARG A 4 -0.72 -4.68 7.77
C ARG A 4 -0.59 -4.16 6.35
N VAL A 5 -0.08 -2.93 6.22
CA VAL A 5 0.11 -2.24 4.95
C VAL A 5 1.60 -1.97 4.76
N GLN A 6 2.10 -2.29 3.58
CA GLN A 6 3.45 -1.93 3.14
C GLN A 6 3.34 -1.08 1.88
N PHE A 7 4.02 0.07 1.87
CA PHE A 7 4.12 0.94 0.71
C PHE A 7 5.49 0.74 0.06
N CYS A 8 5.52 0.66 -1.28
CA CYS A 8 6.75 0.77 -2.04
C CYS A 8 6.55 1.78 -3.17
N MET A 9 7.12 2.97 -3.01
CA MET A 9 6.96 4.09 -3.92
C MET A 9 8.32 4.46 -4.53
N PHE A 10 8.36 4.76 -5.83
CA PHE A 10 9.57 5.22 -6.50
C PHE A 10 10.07 6.51 -5.86
N GLY A 11 11.35 6.54 -5.47
CA GLY A 11 11.98 7.69 -4.81
C GLY A 11 11.85 7.71 -3.28
N ASP A 12 11.11 6.79 -2.66
CA ASP A 12 11.21 6.51 -1.23
C ASP A 12 12.32 5.46 -1.03
N SER A 13 13.44 5.84 -0.40
CA SER A 13 14.60 4.93 -0.17
C SER A 13 14.28 3.79 0.81
N ASP A 14 13.27 3.96 1.65
CA ASP A 14 12.79 2.95 2.59
C ASP A 14 11.28 2.88 2.43
N GLY A 15 10.77 1.80 1.83
CA GLY A 15 9.33 1.59 1.70
C GLY A 15 8.65 1.80 3.05
N LEU A 16 7.73 2.78 3.14
CA LEU A 16 7.10 3.11 4.41
C LEU A 16 6.34 1.88 4.91
N TYR A 17 6.70 1.42 6.11
CA TYR A 17 6.01 0.36 6.81
C TYR A 17 5.15 0.98 7.90
N THR A 18 3.86 0.63 7.94
CA THR A 18 3.02 1.04 9.06
C THR A 18 2.92 -0.10 10.06
N GLU A 19 3.48 0.12 11.26
CA GLU A 19 3.38 -0.82 12.39
C GLU A 19 1.96 -0.99 12.94
N HIS A 20 1.05 -0.08 12.61
CA HIS A 20 -0.35 -0.18 12.99
C HIS A 20 -1.04 -1.35 12.27
N GLY A 21 -1.50 -2.32 13.05
CA GLY A 21 -2.35 -3.39 12.55
C GLY A 21 -3.80 -2.94 12.39
N PHE A 22 -4.41 -3.23 11.24
CA PHE A 22 -5.81 -2.94 10.93
C PHE A 22 -6.69 -4.16 11.22
N ASN A 23 -7.96 -3.96 11.58
CA ASN A 23 -8.87 -5.07 11.90
C ASN A 23 -9.43 -5.75 10.64
N SER A 24 -9.35 -5.07 9.48
CA SER A 24 -9.78 -5.61 8.18
C SER A 24 -8.92 -5.11 7.02
N ALA A 25 -8.92 -5.84 5.90
CA ALA A 25 -8.30 -5.40 4.66
C ALA A 25 -8.93 -4.09 4.11
N ARG A 26 -10.22 -3.87 4.40
CA ARG A 26 -10.94 -2.65 4.02
C ARG A 26 -10.40 -1.42 4.76
N GLU A 27 -10.17 -1.53 6.07
CA GLU A 27 -9.55 -0.47 6.87
C GLU A 27 -8.12 -0.18 6.41
N ALA A 28 -7.33 -1.23 6.20
CA ALA A 28 -5.97 -1.13 5.66
C ALA A 28 -5.95 -0.39 4.31
N LEU A 29 -6.88 -0.70 3.41
CA LEU A 29 -7.00 -0.03 2.11
C LEU A 29 -7.46 1.43 2.23
N ALA A 30 -8.39 1.72 3.14
CA ALA A 30 -8.85 3.08 3.38
C ALA A 30 -7.71 3.96 3.89
N PHE A 31 -6.94 3.45 4.85
CA PHE A 31 -5.72 4.09 5.33
C PHE A 31 -4.72 4.31 4.20
N ALA A 32 -4.45 3.29 3.37
CA ALA A 32 -3.50 3.39 2.27
C ALA A 32 -3.86 4.48 1.25
N LYS A 33 -5.13 4.56 0.87
CA LYS A 33 -5.66 5.61 -0.03
C LYS A 33 -5.51 7.01 0.59
N GLN A 34 -5.84 7.15 1.86
CA GLN A 34 -5.71 8.42 2.58
C GLN A 34 -4.24 8.83 2.66
N HIS A 35 -3.34 7.91 3.01
CA HIS A 35 -1.91 8.18 3.11
C HIS A 35 -1.33 8.70 1.78
N VAL A 36 -1.60 8.00 0.66
CA VAL A 36 -1.16 8.42 -0.67
C VAL A 36 -1.68 9.81 -1.04
N ARG A 37 -2.97 10.07 -0.79
CA ARG A 37 -3.58 11.37 -1.08
C ARG A 37 -2.99 12.50 -0.23
N THR A 38 -2.69 12.23 1.04
CA THR A 38 -2.10 13.23 1.95
C THR A 38 -0.63 13.50 1.61
N LYS A 39 0.16 12.46 1.35
CA LYS A 39 1.60 12.59 1.07
C LYS A 39 1.89 13.18 -0.31
N TYR A 40 1.17 12.73 -1.34
CA TYR A 40 1.48 13.06 -2.74
C TYR A 40 0.48 14.02 -3.41
N GLY A 41 -0.65 14.30 -2.76
CA GLY A 41 -1.64 15.28 -3.22
C GLY A 41 -2.75 14.70 -4.11
N ARG A 42 -3.47 15.60 -4.77
CA ARG A 42 -4.59 15.25 -5.66
C ARG A 42 -4.06 14.61 -6.96
N GLY A 43 -4.86 13.72 -7.56
CA GLY A 43 -4.52 13.04 -8.82
C GLY A 43 -3.87 11.67 -8.65
N TRP A 44 -3.41 11.32 -7.44
CA TRP A 44 -2.86 10.01 -7.12
C TRP A 44 -3.97 9.00 -6.85
N ILE A 45 -3.87 7.83 -7.47
CA ILE A 45 -4.91 6.80 -7.44
C ILE A 45 -4.30 5.45 -7.03
N VAL A 46 -4.92 4.81 -6.04
CA VAL A 46 -4.63 3.43 -5.62
C VAL A 46 -5.67 2.50 -6.22
N ARG A 47 -5.24 1.53 -7.04
CA ARG A 47 -6.13 0.54 -7.69
C ARG A 47 -5.66 -0.87 -7.41
N LYS A 48 -6.59 -1.82 -7.29
CA LYS A 48 -6.25 -3.23 -7.12
C LYS A 48 -5.47 -3.72 -8.34
N ALA A 49 -4.36 -4.42 -8.11
CA ALA A 49 -3.63 -5.14 -9.14
C ALA A 49 -4.32 -6.49 -9.44
N ARG A 50 -3.68 -7.35 -10.23
CA ARG A 50 -4.24 -8.66 -10.59
C ARG A 50 -4.34 -9.59 -9.37
N ASP A 51 -3.39 -9.50 -8.46
CA ASP A 51 -3.37 -10.30 -7.23
C ASP A 51 -4.27 -9.71 -6.14
N GLU A 52 -4.86 -10.56 -5.31
CA GLU A 52 -5.90 -10.14 -4.37
C GLU A 52 -5.44 -9.14 -3.31
N MET A 53 -4.12 -9.03 -3.09
CA MET A 53 -3.51 -8.27 -2.00
C MET A 53 -2.55 -7.16 -2.46
N LEU A 54 -2.38 -6.99 -3.78
CA LEU A 54 -1.49 -6.00 -4.37
C LEU A 54 -2.30 -4.84 -4.98
N TYR A 55 -1.82 -3.61 -4.80
CA TYR A 55 -2.45 -2.41 -5.33
C TYR A 55 -1.41 -1.53 -6.01
N ASN A 56 -1.70 -1.06 -7.22
CA ASN A 56 -0.85 -0.10 -7.93
C ASN A 56 -1.19 1.32 -7.49
N VAL A 57 -0.16 2.14 -7.27
CA VAL A 57 -0.26 3.58 -7.07
C VAL A 57 0.15 4.28 -8.34
N SER A 58 -0.74 5.13 -8.85
CA SER A 58 -0.57 5.79 -10.15
C SER A 58 -0.89 7.27 -10.11
N HIS A 59 -0.25 8.03 -10.99
CA HIS A 59 -0.49 9.46 -11.21
C HIS A 59 -0.50 9.73 -12.71
N HIS A 60 -1.55 10.39 -13.22
CA HIS A 60 -1.78 10.61 -14.66
C HIS A 60 -1.59 9.35 -15.54
N GLY A 61 -2.05 8.19 -15.06
CA GLY A 61 -2.00 6.93 -15.81
C GLY A 61 -0.66 6.20 -15.78
N LYS A 62 0.38 6.76 -15.16
CA LYS A 62 1.68 6.09 -14.94
C LYS A 62 1.73 5.49 -13.54
N VAL A 63 2.33 4.30 -13.41
CA VAL A 63 2.52 3.61 -12.12
C VAL A 63 3.83 4.10 -11.47
N TYR A 64 3.76 4.43 -10.19
CA TYR A 64 4.87 4.97 -9.39
C TYR A 64 5.18 4.13 -8.16
N GLY A 65 4.46 3.03 -7.96
CA GLY A 65 4.65 2.19 -6.80
C GLY A 65 3.52 1.20 -6.59
N SER A 66 3.66 0.43 -5.52
CA SER A 66 2.72 -0.59 -5.11
C SER A 66 2.45 -0.53 -3.60
N ILE A 67 1.27 -1.02 -3.22
CA ILE A 67 0.85 -1.20 -1.83
C ILE A 67 0.45 -2.66 -1.67
N THR A 68 0.98 -3.32 -0.65
CA THR A 68 0.62 -4.69 -0.31
C THR A 68 -0.08 -4.73 1.04
N ILE A 69 -1.24 -5.41 1.10
CA ILE A 69 -2.02 -5.60 2.33
C ILE A 69 -1.99 -7.07 2.69
N TYR A 70 -1.37 -7.44 3.82
CA TYR A 70 -1.23 -8.83 4.23
C TYR A 70 -1.90 -9.10 5.58
N ASN A 71 -2.39 -10.34 5.73
CA ASN A 71 -2.91 -10.87 6.98
C ASN A 71 -1.73 -11.23 7.90
N GLY A 72 -1.58 -10.53 9.02
CA GLY A 72 -0.46 -10.70 9.95
C GLY A 72 -0.47 -12.04 10.69
N ILE A 73 0.24 -13.04 10.13
CA ILE A 73 0.87 -14.17 10.84
C ILE A 73 2.27 -14.48 10.26
N HIS A 74 2.59 -14.13 9.01
CA HIS A 74 3.90 -14.43 8.40
C HIS A 74 4.87 -13.26 8.37
N SER A 75 6.07 -13.50 8.91
CA SER A 75 7.31 -12.75 8.71
C SER A 75 7.90 -13.01 7.32
N GLN A 76 7.12 -12.86 6.25
CA GLN A 76 7.71 -12.83 4.91
C GLN A 76 7.95 -11.39 4.50
N GLN A 77 9.21 -11.00 4.60
CA GLN A 77 9.79 -9.99 3.74
C GLN A 77 9.38 -10.31 2.30
N ARG A 78 8.43 -9.59 1.72
CA ARG A 78 8.39 -9.42 0.27
C ARG A 78 8.45 -7.94 -0.04
N VAL A 79 9.71 -7.53 -0.13
CA VAL A 79 10.31 -6.73 -1.20
C VAL A 79 9.29 -6.27 -2.24
N CYS A 80 9.26 -4.95 -2.40
CA CYS A 80 8.69 -4.23 -3.53
C CYS A 80 8.48 -5.09 -4.78
N ALA A 81 7.23 -5.19 -5.24
CA ALA A 81 6.90 -5.70 -6.57
C ALA A 81 7.20 -4.65 -7.63
#